data_AF-A0A6N7G776-F1
#
_entry.id   AF-A0A6N7G776-F1
#
_cell.length_a   1.000
_cell.length_b   1.000
_cell.length_c   1.000
_cell.angle_alpha   90.00
_cell.angle_beta   90.00
_cell.angle_gamma   90.00
#
_symmetry.space_group_name_H-M   'P 1'
#
loop_
_entity.id
_entity.type
_entity.pdbx_description
1 polymer ?
#
loop_
_entity_poly.entity_id
_entity_poly.type
_entity_poly.pdbx_seq_one_letter_code
_entity_poly.pdbx_strand_id
1 'polypeptide(L)'
;MGWLRRLLGDETPDGFTGTLTGGEHVLAAATAEQGHLVATRFGLWLPEPDGTRRVGWHLISKATWDNDVLTVIEAEEAAQAGESVVIADLPPKRFALRRPGKIPTVVRERVTASIRARYRKELPGGAAWFVQRRLPGTQGEVLQVRPEPGADDDVVAEIAREAAEQLRGEAR
;
A
#
# COMPACT_ATOMS: atom_id res chain seq x y z
N MET A 1 -5.81 23.60 26.29
CA MET A 1 -4.90 23.34 25.14
C MET A 1 -5.53 22.45 24.05
N GLY A 2 -6.85 22.48 23.80
CA GLY A 2 -7.53 21.54 22.89
C GLY A 2 -8.04 22.11 21.56
N TRP A 3 -8.04 23.43 21.40
CA TRP A 3 -8.66 24.10 20.25
C TRP A 3 -7.83 24.09 18.96
N LEU A 4 -6.50 23.94 19.06
CA LEU A 4 -5.59 23.91 17.90
C LEU A 4 -5.59 22.56 17.16
N ARG A 5 -5.99 21.46 17.81
CA ARG A 5 -6.06 20.12 17.18
C ARG A 5 -7.19 20.00 16.16
N ARG A 6 -8.26 20.78 16.32
CA ARG A 6 -9.43 20.78 15.42
C ARG A 6 -9.13 21.34 14.03
N LEU A 7 -8.03 22.07 13.88
CA LEU A 7 -7.56 22.62 12.59
C LEU A 7 -6.48 21.74 11.94
N LEU A 8 -5.99 20.73 12.65
CA LEU A 8 -4.86 19.87 12.26
C LEU A 8 -5.30 18.40 12.26
N GLY A 9 -6.17 18.00 11.33
CA GLY A 9 -6.25 16.65 10.75
C GLY A 9 -6.17 15.40 11.65
N ASP A 10 -6.35 15.49 12.97
CA ASP A 10 -6.11 14.38 13.91
C ASP A 10 -7.40 13.75 14.44
N GLU A 11 -8.57 14.30 14.11
CA GLU A 11 -9.85 13.69 14.48
C GLU A 11 -10.20 12.59 13.47
N THR A 12 -10.14 11.34 13.92
CA THR A 12 -10.71 10.20 13.21
C THR A 12 -12.23 10.37 13.12
N PRO A 13 -12.88 9.91 12.03
CA PRO A 13 -14.34 9.96 11.93
C PRO A 13 -15.03 9.28 13.11
N ASP A 14 -16.18 9.81 13.52
CA ASP A 14 -17.06 9.13 14.48
C ASP A 14 -17.38 7.71 13.98
N GLY A 15 -17.18 6.70 14.82
CA GLY A 15 -17.37 5.29 14.45
C GLY A 15 -16.14 4.60 13.84
N PHE A 16 -15.01 5.31 13.68
CA PHE A 16 -13.74 4.67 13.37
C PHE A 16 -13.23 3.87 14.57
N THR A 17 -12.97 2.58 14.38
CA THR A 17 -12.56 1.64 15.44
C THR A 17 -11.05 1.39 15.49
N GLY A 18 -10.30 1.90 14.52
CA GLY A 18 -8.86 1.71 14.42
C GLY A 18 -8.10 2.53 15.47
N THR A 19 -6.95 2.01 15.91
CA THR A 19 -6.06 2.74 16.82
C THR A 19 -4.88 3.29 16.03
N LEU A 20 -4.80 4.62 15.92
CA LEU A 20 -3.66 5.28 15.29
C LEU A 20 -2.40 5.11 16.14
N THR A 21 -1.30 4.71 15.50
CA THR A 21 -0.01 4.56 16.18
C THR A 21 0.69 5.91 16.38
N GLY A 22 1.70 5.96 17.26
CA GLY A 22 2.48 7.18 17.49
C GLY A 22 2.99 7.82 16.18
N GLY A 23 2.69 9.11 16.00
CA GLY A 23 3.08 9.89 14.82
C GLY A 23 2.19 9.70 13.58
N GLU A 24 1.20 8.80 13.63
CA GLU A 24 0.18 8.65 12.59
C GLU A 24 -0.91 9.70 12.74
N HIS A 25 -1.20 10.43 11.67
CA HIS A 25 -2.28 11.43 11.60
C HIS A 25 -3.14 11.19 10.36
N VAL A 26 -4.40 11.61 10.43
CA VAL A 26 -5.36 11.48 9.33
C VAL A 26 -5.07 12.55 8.28
N LEU A 27 -5.16 12.16 7.01
CA LEU A 27 -4.99 13.05 5.86
C LEU A 27 -6.32 13.28 5.14
N ALA A 28 -7.13 12.23 5.09
CA ALA A 28 -8.47 12.24 4.53
C ALA A 28 -9.26 11.08 5.11
N ALA A 29 -10.58 11.24 5.15
CA ALA A 29 -11.51 10.19 5.49
C ALA A 29 -12.74 10.25 4.58
N ALA A 30 -13.37 9.10 4.36
CA ALA A 30 -14.66 8.98 3.69
C ALA A 30 -15.47 7.85 4.33
N THR A 31 -16.79 7.91 4.13
CA THR A 31 -17.71 6.85 4.56
C THR A 31 -18.14 6.04 3.35
N ALA A 32 -17.90 4.73 3.42
CA ALA A 32 -18.46 3.72 2.53
C ALA A 32 -19.63 3.00 3.22
N GLU A 33 -20.36 2.18 2.48
CA GLU A 33 -21.42 1.35 3.04
C GLU A 33 -20.88 0.31 4.04
N GLN A 34 -19.65 -0.16 3.81
CA GLN A 34 -18.96 -1.11 4.66
C GLN A 34 -18.34 -0.47 5.91
N GLY A 35 -18.27 0.85 6.00
CA GLY A 35 -17.64 1.57 7.11
C GLY A 35 -16.72 2.71 6.64
N HIS A 36 -15.85 3.16 7.54
CA HIS A 36 -14.98 4.30 7.28
C HIS A 36 -13.68 3.89 6.58
N LEU A 37 -13.32 4.63 5.53
CA LEU A 37 -11.97 4.63 4.99
C LEU A 37 -11.21 5.83 5.55
N VAL A 38 -10.02 5.57 6.10
CA VAL A 38 -9.18 6.62 6.69
C VAL A 38 -7.79 6.52 6.09
N ALA A 39 -7.42 7.51 5.29
CA ALA A 39 -6.07 7.62 4.74
C ALA A 39 -5.18 8.37 5.72
N THR A 40 -4.06 7.77 6.11
CA THR A 40 -3.08 8.35 7.03
C THR A 40 -1.73 8.46 6.38
N ARG A 41 -0.75 9.04 7.08
CA ARG A 41 0.63 9.04 6.60
C ARG A 41 1.24 7.62 6.48
N PHE A 42 0.71 6.62 7.19
CA PHE A 42 1.29 5.27 7.23
C PHE A 42 0.54 4.25 6.38
N GLY A 43 -0.75 4.47 6.13
CA GLY A 43 -1.50 3.56 5.29
C GLY A 43 -2.92 4.01 5.03
N LEU A 44 -3.67 3.14 4.40
CA LEU A 44 -5.11 3.24 4.24
C LEU A 44 -5.76 2.27 5.22
N TRP A 45 -6.55 2.80 6.16
CA TRP A 45 -7.43 1.97 6.97
C TRP A 45 -8.67 1.62 6.15
N LEU A 46 -8.90 0.31 6.03
CA LEU A 46 -10.05 -0.27 5.34
C LEU A 46 -11.03 -0.83 6.37
N PRO A 47 -12.34 -0.71 6.13
CA PRO A 47 -13.32 -1.45 6.90
C PRO A 47 -13.22 -2.95 6.58
N GLU A 48 -13.34 -3.78 7.62
CA GLU A 48 -13.37 -5.24 7.56
C GLU A 48 -14.59 -5.72 8.40
N PRO A 49 -15.05 -6.98 8.25
CA PRO A 49 -16.23 -7.48 8.97
C PRO A 49 -16.21 -7.24 10.49
N ASP A 50 -15.03 -7.40 11.11
CA ASP A 50 -14.84 -7.29 12.57
C ASP A 50 -14.15 -5.98 13.01
N GLY A 51 -14.12 -4.96 12.16
CA GLY A 51 -13.57 -3.65 12.52
C GLY A 51 -12.86 -2.93 11.38
N THR A 52 -11.65 -2.46 11.64
CA THR A 52 -10.83 -1.77 10.63
C THR A 52 -9.40 -2.28 10.66
N ARG A 53 -8.77 -2.37 9.48
CA ARG A 53 -7.38 -2.82 9.32
C ARG A 53 -6.60 -1.81 8.51
N ARG A 54 -5.39 -1.48 8.97
CA ARG A 54 -4.46 -0.61 8.23
C ARG A 54 -3.69 -1.42 7.19
N VAL A 55 -3.76 -0.99 5.94
CA VAL A 55 -2.90 -1.46 4.85
C VAL A 55 -1.80 -0.44 4.63
N GLY A 56 -0.54 -0.84 4.80
CA GLY A 56 0.58 0.04 4.52
C GLY A 56 0.61 0.48 3.06
N TRP A 57 1.04 1.71 2.75
CA TRP A 57 1.05 2.21 1.38
C TRP A 57 1.88 1.36 0.40
N HIS A 58 2.92 0.68 0.91
CA HIS A 58 3.74 -0.27 0.15
C HIS A 58 3.01 -1.57 -0.22
N LEU A 59 1.93 -1.92 0.48
CA LEU A 59 1.11 -3.11 0.20
C LEU A 59 -0.14 -2.78 -0.62
N ILE A 60 -0.30 -1.55 -1.10
CA ILE A 60 -1.33 -1.22 -2.09
C ILE A 60 -0.70 -1.33 -3.47
N SER A 61 -0.97 -2.44 -4.17
CA SER A 61 -0.53 -2.69 -5.53
C SER A 61 -1.13 -1.68 -6.49
N LYS A 62 -2.44 -1.44 -6.37
CA LYS A 62 -3.19 -0.54 -7.24
C LYS A 62 -4.40 0.03 -6.51
N ALA A 63 -4.70 1.28 -6.78
CA ALA A 63 -5.97 1.89 -6.39
C ALA A 63 -6.53 2.66 -7.57
N THR A 64 -7.83 2.50 -7.83
CA THR A 64 -8.55 3.23 -8.88
C THR A 64 -9.81 3.84 -8.32
N TRP A 65 -10.18 5.00 -8.85
CA TRP A 65 -11.41 5.70 -8.52
C TRP A 65 -12.21 5.90 -9.80
N ASP A 66 -13.45 5.43 -9.81
CA ASP A 66 -14.38 5.60 -10.91
C ASP A 66 -15.82 5.40 -10.42
N ASN A 67 -16.78 6.13 -10.98
CA ASN A 67 -18.22 6.01 -10.67
C ASN A 67 -18.53 5.93 -9.16
N ASP A 68 -17.97 6.85 -8.38
CA ASP A 68 -18.09 6.91 -6.91
C ASP A 68 -17.58 5.67 -6.14
N VAL A 69 -16.80 4.81 -6.79
CA VAL A 69 -16.26 3.57 -6.23
C VAL A 69 -14.74 3.63 -6.19
N LEU A 70 -14.18 3.50 -4.99
CA LEU A 70 -12.76 3.24 -4.79
C LEU A 70 -12.53 1.74 -4.89
N THR A 71 -11.71 1.32 -5.85
CA THR A 71 -11.24 -0.07 -5.93
C THR A 71 -9.79 -0.13 -5.46
N VAL A 72 -9.49 -0.99 -4.50
CA VAL A 72 -8.17 -1.20 -3.93
C VAL A 72 -7.75 -2.65 -4.20
N ILE A 73 -6.56 -2.83 -4.75
CA ILE A 73 -5.88 -4.11 -4.89
C ILE A 73 -4.71 -4.08 -3.90
N GLU A 74 -4.83 -4.93 -2.89
CA GLU A 74 -3.77 -5.16 -1.90
C GLU A 74 -2.76 -6.17 -2.46
N ALA A 75 -1.53 -6.10 -1.98
CA ALA A 75 -0.53 -7.15 -2.16
C ALA A 75 -0.41 -7.96 -0.86
N GLU A 76 -0.28 -9.27 -1.00
CA GLU A 76 0.21 -10.14 0.06
C GLU A 76 1.67 -10.53 -0.20
N GLU A 77 2.42 -10.73 0.88
CA GLU A 77 3.80 -11.21 0.83
C GLU A 77 3.79 -12.73 0.73
N ALA A 78 3.88 -13.24 -0.50
CA ALA A 78 3.76 -14.67 -0.81
C ALA A 78 5.01 -15.45 -0.40
N ALA A 79 6.20 -14.87 -0.56
CA ALA A 79 7.47 -15.48 -0.18
C ALA A 79 8.57 -14.45 0.11
N GLN A 80 9.46 -14.77 1.04
CA GLN A 80 10.66 -13.98 1.29
C GLN A 80 11.79 -14.40 0.34
N ALA A 81 12.49 -13.42 -0.26
CA ALA A 81 13.63 -13.65 -1.16
C ALA A 81 14.82 -12.78 -0.73
N GLY A 82 15.58 -13.26 0.27
CA GLY A 82 16.65 -12.47 0.90
C GLY A 82 16.07 -11.26 1.63
N GLU A 83 16.46 -10.05 1.23
CA GLU A 83 15.86 -8.79 1.73
C GLU A 83 14.73 -8.25 0.85
N SER A 84 14.44 -8.91 -0.27
CA SER A 84 13.26 -8.63 -1.08
C SER A 84 12.12 -9.57 -0.72
N VAL A 85 10.93 -9.22 -1.21
CA VAL A 85 9.71 -10.01 -1.01
C VAL A 85 9.01 -10.24 -2.34
N VAL A 86 8.62 -11.48 -2.58
CA VAL A 86 7.74 -11.84 -3.69
C VAL A 86 6.31 -11.57 -3.25
N ILE A 87 5.57 -10.81 -4.05
CA ILE A 87 4.19 -10.41 -3.75
C ILE A 87 3.20 -10.97 -4.76
N ALA A 88 1.99 -11.23 -4.29
CA ALA A 88 0.84 -11.56 -5.11
C ALA A 88 -0.27 -10.52 -4.91
N ASP A 89 -1.00 -10.20 -5.99
CA ASP A 89 -2.13 -9.27 -5.91
C ASP A 89 -3.35 -10.03 -5.34
N LEU A 90 -3.93 -9.51 -4.26
CA LEU A 90 -5.19 -9.98 -3.71
C LEU A 90 -6.39 -9.55 -4.56
N PRO A 91 -7.55 -10.22 -4.46
CA PRO A 91 -8.76 -9.80 -5.15
C PRO A 91 -9.14 -8.34 -4.86
N PRO A 92 -9.68 -7.60 -5.86
CA PRO A 92 -10.01 -6.19 -5.71
C PRO A 92 -11.13 -5.98 -4.68
N LYS A 93 -10.88 -5.12 -3.68
CA LYS A 93 -11.91 -4.63 -2.75
C LYS A 93 -12.52 -3.33 -3.27
N ARG A 94 -13.85 -3.23 -3.24
CA ARG A 94 -14.62 -2.12 -3.81
C ARG A 94 -15.40 -1.39 -2.72
N PHE A 95 -15.25 -0.07 -2.66
CA PHE A 95 -15.87 0.79 -1.65
C PHE A 95 -16.64 1.91 -2.34
N ALA A 96 -17.98 1.84 -2.30
CA ALA A 96 -18.84 2.91 -2.79
C ALA A 96 -18.85 4.07 -1.78
N LEU A 97 -18.33 5.23 -2.16
CA LEU A 97 -18.16 6.37 -1.26
C LEU A 97 -19.26 7.42 -1.53
N ARG A 98 -20.15 7.63 -0.55
CA ARG A 98 -21.23 8.62 -0.69
C ARG A 98 -20.72 10.07 -0.67
N ARG A 99 -19.64 10.31 0.07
CA ARG A 99 -18.95 11.60 0.17
C ARG A 99 -17.44 11.32 0.13
N PRO A 100 -16.83 11.22 -1.06
CA PRO A 100 -15.43 10.77 -1.18
C PRO A 100 -14.42 11.77 -0.61
N GLY A 101 -14.78 13.06 -0.53
CA GLY A 101 -13.89 14.10 -0.04
C GLY A 101 -12.54 14.08 -0.77
N LYS A 102 -11.44 14.05 0.00
CA LYS A 102 -10.07 13.98 -0.54
C LYS A 102 -9.52 12.55 -0.68
N ILE A 103 -10.28 11.51 -0.34
CA ILE A 103 -9.78 10.13 -0.33
C ILE A 103 -9.20 9.71 -1.70
N PRO A 104 -9.89 9.92 -2.84
CA PRO A 104 -9.35 9.49 -4.14
C PRO A 104 -7.98 10.11 -4.44
N THR A 105 -7.85 11.42 -4.24
CA THR A 105 -6.61 12.16 -4.49
C THR A 105 -5.49 11.74 -3.53
N VAL A 106 -5.78 11.66 -2.22
CA VAL A 106 -4.78 11.29 -1.20
C VAL A 106 -4.29 9.86 -1.40
N VAL A 107 -5.18 8.91 -1.70
CA VAL A 107 -4.78 7.52 -1.97
C VAL A 107 -3.87 7.46 -3.20
N ARG A 108 -4.24 8.13 -4.29
CA ARG A 108 -3.40 8.19 -5.50
C ARG A 108 -2.02 8.77 -5.19
N GLU A 109 -1.97 9.90 -4.50
CA GLU A 109 -0.71 10.58 -4.14
C GLU A 109 0.17 9.69 -3.26
N ARG A 110 -0.42 9.03 -2.25
CA ARG A 110 0.33 8.18 -1.31
C ARG A 110 0.84 6.89 -1.95
N VAL A 111 0.02 6.23 -2.76
CA VAL A 111 0.46 5.04 -3.52
C VAL A 111 1.59 5.42 -4.47
N THR A 112 1.44 6.52 -5.20
CA THR A 112 2.50 7.00 -6.12
C THR A 112 3.77 7.35 -5.37
N ALA A 113 3.68 8.09 -4.26
CA ALA A 113 4.83 8.50 -3.45
C ALA A 113 5.54 7.33 -2.74
N SER A 114 4.85 6.20 -2.58
CA SER A 114 5.46 4.98 -2.03
C SER A 114 6.46 4.34 -3.00
N ILE A 115 6.32 4.55 -4.31
CA ILE A 115 7.15 3.92 -5.33
C ILE A 115 8.41 4.77 -5.55
N ARG A 116 9.58 4.21 -5.26
CA ARG A 116 10.88 4.86 -5.48
C ARG A 116 11.39 4.62 -6.89
N ALA A 117 11.29 3.38 -7.35
CA ALA A 117 11.66 2.91 -8.66
C ALA A 117 10.78 1.72 -9.04
N ARG A 118 10.58 1.52 -10.34
CA ARG A 118 9.92 0.32 -10.87
C ARG A 118 10.51 -0.04 -12.22
N TYR A 119 10.67 -1.32 -12.49
CA TYR A 119 11.00 -1.83 -13.81
C TYR A 119 10.38 -3.21 -14.02
N ARG A 120 10.18 -3.56 -15.27
CA ARG A 120 9.75 -4.89 -15.69
C ARG A 120 10.94 -5.60 -16.30
N LYS A 121 11.15 -6.87 -15.95
CA LYS A 121 12.24 -7.70 -16.49
C LYS A 121 11.67 -8.99 -17.06
N GLU A 122 12.10 -9.34 -18.25
CA GLU A 122 11.86 -10.67 -18.84
C GLU A 122 12.76 -11.68 -18.12
N LEU A 123 12.19 -12.82 -17.74
CA LEU A 123 12.81 -13.91 -17.02
C LEU A 123 12.63 -15.23 -17.81
N PRO A 124 13.46 -16.24 -17.56
CA PRO A 124 13.12 -17.60 -17.99
C PRO A 124 11.71 -17.97 -17.48
N GLY A 125 10.82 -18.35 -18.40
CA GLY A 125 9.45 -18.74 -18.06
C GLY A 125 8.43 -17.60 -17.95
N GLY A 126 8.82 -16.32 -18.04
CA GLY A 126 7.84 -15.22 -18.00
C GLY A 126 8.46 -13.86 -17.76
N ALA A 127 7.77 -12.99 -17.04
CA ALA A 127 8.31 -11.70 -16.63
C ALA A 127 7.89 -11.37 -15.21
N ALA A 128 8.59 -10.42 -14.61
CA ALA A 128 8.21 -9.90 -13.30
C ALA A 128 8.39 -8.38 -13.23
N TRP A 129 7.57 -7.76 -12.39
CA TRP A 129 7.72 -6.37 -11.98
C TRP A 129 8.56 -6.31 -10.72
N PHE A 130 9.61 -5.52 -10.76
CA PHE A 130 10.45 -5.18 -9.62
C PHE A 130 10.09 -3.76 -9.20
N VAL A 131 9.66 -3.58 -7.96
CA VAL A 131 9.15 -2.31 -7.44
C VAL A 131 9.84 -2.02 -6.11
N GLN A 132 10.70 -1.01 -6.10
CA GLN A 132 11.29 -0.50 -4.87
C GLN A 132 10.30 0.44 -4.20
N ARG A 133 9.90 0.13 -2.97
CA ARG A 133 8.90 0.89 -2.22
C ARG A 133 9.40 1.37 -0.88
N ARG A 134 9.00 2.58 -0.50
CA ARG A 134 9.24 3.14 0.83
C ARG A 134 8.36 2.46 1.87
N LEU A 135 8.98 2.04 2.97
CA LEU A 135 8.26 1.50 4.12
C LEU A 135 7.65 2.65 4.94
N PRO A 136 6.33 2.68 5.13
CA PRO A 136 5.68 3.76 5.86
C PRO A 136 6.16 3.84 7.31
N GLY A 137 6.48 5.05 7.77
CA GLY A 137 6.94 5.30 9.13
C GLY A 137 8.42 5.02 9.39
N THR A 138 9.17 4.62 8.37
CA THR A 138 10.62 4.41 8.48
C THR A 138 11.36 5.21 7.40
N GLN A 139 12.70 5.19 7.46
CA GLN A 139 13.56 5.63 6.35
C GLN A 139 13.96 4.46 5.43
N GLY A 140 13.36 3.28 5.65
CA GLY A 140 13.66 2.05 4.93
C GLY A 140 12.87 1.91 3.64
N GLU A 141 13.39 1.06 2.77
CA GLU A 141 12.75 0.66 1.53
C GLU A 141 12.75 -0.87 1.43
N VAL A 142 11.82 -1.40 0.64
CA VAL A 142 11.72 -2.83 0.34
C VAL A 142 11.66 -3.01 -1.17
N LEU A 143 12.39 -4.00 -1.69
CA LEU A 143 12.21 -4.46 -3.06
C LEU A 143 11.08 -5.49 -3.07
N GLN A 144 10.01 -5.17 -3.77
CA GLN A 144 8.90 -6.08 -4.03
C GLN A 144 9.02 -6.63 -5.44
N VAL A 145 8.78 -7.92 -5.61
CA VAL A 145 8.77 -8.58 -6.91
C VAL A 145 7.40 -9.20 -7.15
N ARG A 146 6.73 -8.78 -8.21
CA ARG A 146 5.44 -9.32 -8.62
C ARG A 146 5.60 -10.14 -9.91
N PRO A 147 5.55 -11.48 -9.84
CA PRO A 147 5.53 -12.32 -11.03
C PRO A 147 4.34 -11.99 -11.94
N GLU A 148 4.53 -12.04 -13.26
CA GLU A 148 3.44 -12.10 -14.21
C GLU A 148 2.95 -13.56 -14.34
N PRO A 149 1.67 -13.79 -14.71
CA PRO A 149 1.14 -15.14 -14.84
C PRO A 149 2.01 -16.02 -15.75
N GLY A 150 2.39 -17.19 -15.24
CA GLY A 150 3.21 -18.18 -15.96
C GLY A 150 4.72 -18.10 -15.68
N ALA A 151 5.20 -17.04 -15.00
CA ALA A 151 6.59 -16.97 -14.55
C ALA A 151 6.93 -18.13 -13.59
N ASP A 152 8.19 -18.57 -13.61
CA ASP A 152 8.71 -19.59 -12.70
C ASP A 152 9.05 -18.95 -11.34
N ASP A 153 8.35 -19.37 -10.29
CA ASP A 153 8.45 -18.79 -8.95
C ASP A 153 9.85 -18.93 -8.34
N ASP A 154 10.54 -20.05 -8.59
CA ASP A 154 11.89 -20.30 -8.06
C ASP A 154 12.91 -19.37 -8.73
N VAL A 155 12.79 -19.23 -10.06
CA VAL A 155 13.62 -18.29 -10.85
C VAL A 155 13.36 -16.85 -10.42
N VAL A 156 12.10 -16.48 -10.20
CA VAL A 156 11.73 -15.14 -9.72
C VAL A 156 12.37 -14.88 -8.35
N ALA A 157 12.27 -15.82 -7.41
CA ALA A 157 12.83 -15.67 -6.07
C ALA A 157 14.36 -15.54 -6.10
N GLU A 158 15.05 -16.31 -6.95
CA GLU A 158 16.50 -16.21 -7.12
C GLU A 158 16.92 -14.83 -7.63
N ILE A 159 16.27 -14.34 -8.70
CA ILE A 159 16.59 -13.04 -9.30
C ILE A 159 16.19 -11.89 -8.36
N ALA A 160 15.13 -12.04 -7.58
CA ALA A 160 14.72 -11.09 -6.55
C ALA A 160 15.81 -10.91 -5.48
N ARG A 161 16.37 -12.02 -5.00
CA ARG A 161 17.47 -12.03 -4.03
C ARG A 161 18.71 -11.32 -4.58
N GLU A 162 19.13 -11.64 -5.80
CA GLU A 162 20.27 -10.99 -6.45
C GLU A 162 20.06 -9.49 -6.65
N ALA A 163 18.86 -9.08 -7.08
CA ALA A 163 18.53 -7.67 -7.27
C ALA A 163 18.57 -6.89 -5.94
N ALA A 164 18.12 -7.50 -4.83
CA ALA A 164 18.19 -6.89 -3.51
C ALA A 164 19.64 -6.71 -3.01
N GLU A 165 20.49 -7.70 -3.27
CA GLU A 165 21.93 -7.64 -2.96
C GLU A 165 22.62 -6.52 -3.74
N GLN A 166 22.32 -6.37 -5.04
CA GLN A 166 22.86 -5.30 -5.88
C GLN A 166 22.43 -3.91 -5.37
N LEU A 167 21.14 -3.70 -5.08
CA LEU A 167 20.64 -2.42 -4.57
C LEU A 167 21.30 -2.01 -3.25
N ARG A 168 21.60 -2.96 -2.37
CA ARG A 168 22.38 -2.70 -1.15
C ARG A 168 23.81 -2.28 -1.44
N GLY A 169 24.44 -2.90 -2.45
CA GLY A 169 25.80 -2.57 -2.86
C GLY A 169 25.93 -1.14 -3.39
N GLU A 170 24.93 -0.67 -4.14
CA GLU A 170 24.88 0.69 -4.69
C GLU A 170 24.57 1.77 -3.64
N ALA A 171 23.98 1.40 -2.51
CA ALA A 171 23.63 2.32 -1.43
C ALA A 171 24.78 2.58 -0.42
N ARG A 172 25.92 1.91 -0.55
CA ARG A 172 27.11 2.04 0.31
C ARG A 172 28.17 2.93 -0.32
#